data_AF-A0A0D7AFY3-F1
#
_entry.id   AF-A0A0D7AFY3-F1
#
_cell.length_a   1.000
_cell.length_b   1.000
_cell.length_c   1.000
_cell.angle_alpha   90.00
_cell.angle_beta   90.00
_cell.angle_gamma   90.00
#
_symmetry.space_group_name_H-M   'P 1'
#
loop_
_entity.id
_entity.type
_entity.pdbx_description
1 polymer ?
#
loop_
_entity_poly.entity_id
_entity_poly.type
_entity_poly.pdbx_seq_one_letter_code
_entity_poly.pdbx_strand_id
1 'polypeptide(L)'
;MGACMSSGGGDVTEADKARHKEVEKHLKEEKIRQQNLIKVLLLGSGDSGKSTILKQMRLIHSMPFTSSEVESYRQLVYDNITRGLKYMLDAMEDMELKVSVDNEEHLVAVENARDIRDGEPFPMELYEPLKALWGDTAVQLAWQRGNEAAIPENLLYFFSALDRLFDIAYKPTEQDIVQSRARTIGITETMFHNVNNHEMLMVDVGGQKSERRKWIHCFQDVTAILFLVSLSGYDQCLVEDKDANQMQDAMTIWDSICHSQWFRQTAIILFLNKNDLFENKIPTSDVCNFFPDFEGPTGDVKAARDYFKRRFQKLALKAGRSKEREIYIHITTATDTDLLRAVMKAVEGTSFRFIVFPVACRSDGLFAQSECLLSQVTPFRQICPFYSLSASSTLGACTQRAS
;
A
#
# COMPACT_ATOMS: atom_id res chain seq x y z
N MET A 1 -10.87 21.79 -65.97
CA MET A 1 -10.07 22.66 -65.08
C MET A 1 -10.40 22.27 -63.65
N GLY A 2 -9.50 21.86 -62.76
CA GLY A 2 -8.03 21.76 -62.84
C GLY A 2 -7.53 20.34 -62.59
N ALA A 3 -6.44 20.00 -63.26
CA ALA A 3 -5.67 18.78 -63.01
C ALA A 3 -4.69 19.06 -61.87
N CYS A 4 -4.82 18.33 -60.76
CA CYS A 4 -3.79 18.30 -59.72
C CYS A 4 -2.55 17.61 -60.30
N MET A 5 -1.54 18.42 -60.65
CA MET A 5 -0.22 17.92 -60.99
C MET A 5 0.46 17.47 -59.70
N SER A 6 0.68 16.16 -59.56
CA SER A 6 1.63 15.60 -58.61
C SER A 6 3.02 16.10 -59.01
N SER A 7 3.52 17.12 -58.33
CA SER A 7 4.92 17.53 -58.38
C SER A 7 5.79 16.35 -57.94
N GLY A 8 6.78 16.01 -58.77
CA GLY A 8 7.58 14.80 -58.69
C GLY A 8 8.23 14.53 -57.33
N GLY A 9 8.49 13.24 -57.10
CA GLY A 9 9.22 12.74 -55.95
C GLY A 9 10.54 13.48 -55.79
N GLY A 10 10.68 14.20 -54.68
CA GLY A 10 11.98 14.62 -54.21
C GLY A 10 12.80 13.37 -53.92
N ASP A 11 13.96 13.26 -54.56
CA ASP A 11 14.94 12.23 -54.25
C ASP A 11 15.23 12.29 -52.74
N VAL A 12 14.92 11.21 -52.03
CA VAL A 12 15.21 11.09 -50.61
C VAL A 12 16.71 11.16 -50.46
N THR A 13 17.21 12.23 -49.83
CA THR A 13 18.65 12.46 -49.73
C THR A 13 19.31 11.35 -48.90
N GLU A 14 20.60 11.08 -49.13
CA GLU A 14 21.33 10.11 -48.29
C GLU A 14 21.33 10.52 -46.80
N ALA A 15 21.26 11.82 -46.51
CA ALA A 15 21.07 12.34 -45.16
C ALA A 15 19.70 11.95 -44.57
N ASP A 16 18.63 12.01 -45.36
CA ASP A 16 17.29 11.58 -44.93
C ASP A 16 17.24 10.06 -44.69
N LYS A 17 17.93 9.26 -45.52
CA LYS A 17 18.06 7.81 -45.29
C LYS A 17 18.84 7.49 -44.03
N ALA A 18 19.92 8.24 -43.75
CA ALA A 18 20.71 8.07 -42.53
C ALA A 18 19.89 8.41 -41.27
N ARG A 19 19.16 9.53 -41.29
CA ARG A 19 18.23 9.92 -40.21
C ARG A 19 17.11 8.90 -40.02
N HIS A 20 16.53 8.39 -41.11
CA HIS A 20 15.50 7.35 -41.04
C HIS A 20 16.03 6.07 -40.39
N LYS A 21 17.23 5.64 -40.76
CA LYS A 21 17.88 4.46 -40.16
C LYS A 21 18.20 4.64 -38.68
N GLU A 22 18.60 5.85 -38.27
CA GLU A 22 18.81 6.20 -36.87
C GLU A 22 17.50 6.17 -36.07
N VAL A 23 16.43 6.74 -36.64
CA VAL A 23 15.08 6.68 -36.04
C VAL A 23 14.57 5.24 -35.93
N GLU A 24 14.71 4.40 -36.96
CA GLU A 24 14.33 2.98 -36.89
C GLU A 24 15.13 2.21 -35.84
N LYS A 25 16.43 2.51 -35.69
CA LYS A 25 17.26 1.93 -34.65
C LYS A 25 16.75 2.31 -33.26
N HIS A 26 16.50 3.60 -33.02
CA HIS A 26 15.92 4.07 -31.76
C HIS A 26 14.55 3.46 -31.48
N LEU A 27 13.67 3.37 -32.47
CA LEU A 27 12.35 2.74 -32.33
C LEU A 27 12.47 1.26 -31.98
N LYS A 28 13.42 0.54 -32.56
CA LYS A 28 13.65 -0.88 -32.25
C LYS A 28 14.20 -1.06 -30.84
N GLU A 29 15.11 -0.21 -30.40
CA GLU A 29 15.65 -0.20 -29.04
C GLU A 29 14.56 0.12 -28.00
N GLU A 30 13.75 1.15 -28.24
CA GLU A 30 12.61 1.49 -27.38
C GLU A 30 11.56 0.38 -27.34
N LYS A 31 11.29 -0.29 -28.47
CA LYS A 31 10.37 -1.43 -28.51
C LYS A 31 10.88 -2.60 -27.65
N ILE A 32 12.18 -2.90 -27.71
CA ILE A 32 12.78 -3.94 -26.85
C ILE A 32 12.72 -3.51 -25.37
N ARG A 33 12.99 -2.24 -25.08
CA ARG A 33 12.90 -1.69 -23.73
C ARG A 33 11.47 -1.78 -23.18
N GLN A 34 10.48 -1.42 -23.98
CA GLN A 34 9.06 -1.54 -23.63
C GLN A 34 8.62 -2.99 -23.42
N GLN A 35 9.17 -3.95 -24.18
CA GLN A 35 8.88 -5.38 -23.99
C GLN A 35 9.39 -5.92 -22.65
N ASN A 36 10.47 -5.35 -22.10
CA ASN A 36 11.05 -5.73 -20.82
C ASN A 36 10.59 -4.84 -19.66
N LEU A 37 9.72 -3.86 -19.93
CA LEU A 37 9.17 -2.97 -18.91
C LEU A 37 7.98 -3.63 -18.22
N ILE A 38 8.11 -3.79 -16.91
CA ILE A 38 7.02 -4.18 -16.04
C ILE A 38 6.26 -2.92 -15.64
N LYS A 39 4.98 -2.83 -15.98
CA LYS A 39 4.09 -1.75 -15.48
C LYS A 39 3.19 -2.27 -14.38
N VAL A 40 3.40 -1.80 -13.15
CA VAL A 40 2.57 -2.11 -11.98
C VAL A 40 1.67 -0.93 -11.66
N LEU A 41 0.36 -1.17 -11.64
CA LEU A 41 -0.63 -0.14 -11.28
C LEU A 41 -1.11 -0.32 -9.84
N LEU A 42 -0.95 0.71 -9.01
CA LEU A 42 -1.43 0.73 -7.63
C LEU A 42 -2.88 1.21 -7.59
N LEU A 43 -3.82 0.35 -7.19
CA LEU A 43 -5.24 0.69 -7.08
C LEU A 43 -5.77 0.46 -5.67
N GLY A 44 -6.90 1.07 -5.36
CA GLY A 44 -7.58 0.93 -4.06
C GLY A 44 -8.19 2.23 -3.58
N SER A 45 -9.04 2.13 -2.56
CA SER A 45 -9.73 3.30 -1.98
C SER A 45 -8.75 4.33 -1.42
N GLY A 46 -9.25 5.52 -1.07
CA GLY A 46 -8.48 6.51 -0.34
C GLY A 46 -7.92 5.91 0.94
N ASP A 47 -6.71 6.31 1.32
CA ASP A 47 -6.09 5.88 2.59
C ASP A 47 -5.79 4.37 2.73
N SER A 48 -5.82 3.58 1.64
CA SER A 48 -5.47 2.15 1.69
C SER A 48 -3.96 1.85 1.81
N GLY A 49 -3.10 2.87 1.72
CA GLY A 49 -1.65 2.77 1.84
C GLY A 49 -0.86 2.66 0.52
N LYS A 50 -1.44 3.09 -0.61
CA LYS A 50 -0.78 3.02 -1.95
C LYS A 50 0.55 3.77 -1.98
N SER A 51 0.51 5.04 -1.61
CA SER A 51 1.71 5.88 -1.57
C SER A 51 2.71 5.41 -0.50
N THR A 52 2.24 4.78 0.58
CA THR A 52 3.10 4.13 1.59
C THR A 52 3.87 2.95 0.99
N ILE A 53 3.20 2.08 0.23
CA ILE A 53 3.87 0.99 -0.50
C ILE A 53 4.88 1.55 -1.51
N LEU A 54 4.54 2.64 -2.22
CA LEU A 54 5.48 3.25 -3.16
C LEU A 54 6.74 3.80 -2.45
N LYS A 55 6.57 4.49 -1.32
CA LYS A 55 7.69 4.96 -0.49
C LYS A 55 8.55 3.80 -0.01
N GLN A 56 7.94 2.72 0.44
CA GLN A 56 8.67 1.52 0.86
C GLN A 56 9.40 0.83 -0.28
N MET A 57 8.82 0.80 -1.49
CA MET A 57 9.52 0.28 -2.67
C MET A 57 10.79 1.07 -2.96
N ARG A 58 10.78 2.40 -2.75
CA ARG A 58 11.99 3.21 -2.82
C ARG A 58 13.03 2.78 -1.79
N LEU A 59 12.63 2.56 -0.53
CA LEU A 59 13.54 2.10 0.51
C LEU A 59 14.10 0.69 0.23
N ILE A 60 13.25 -0.27 -0.14
CA ILE A 60 13.61 -1.66 -0.43
C ILE A 60 14.61 -1.76 -1.58
N HIS A 61 14.40 -0.96 -2.63
CA HIS A 61 15.26 -0.93 -3.81
C HIS A 61 16.37 0.13 -3.72
N SER A 62 16.63 0.66 -2.51
CA SER A 62 17.70 1.62 -2.23
C SER A 62 17.69 2.86 -3.16
N MET A 63 16.50 3.34 -3.51
CA MET A 63 16.30 4.59 -4.24
C MET A 63 16.22 5.74 -3.24
N PRO A 64 17.29 6.55 -3.08
CA PRO A 64 17.33 7.58 -2.05
C PRO A 64 16.30 8.69 -2.31
N PHE A 65 15.86 9.32 -1.23
CA PHE A 65 15.14 10.59 -1.30
C PHE A 65 16.15 11.73 -1.45
N THR A 66 15.90 12.64 -2.39
CA THR A 66 16.73 13.83 -2.57
C THR A 66 16.58 14.79 -1.39
N SER A 67 17.55 15.68 -1.18
CA SER A 67 17.46 16.67 -0.09
C SER A 67 16.21 17.56 -0.19
N SER A 68 15.75 17.87 -1.41
CA SER A 68 14.53 18.63 -1.65
C SER A 68 13.27 17.84 -1.27
N GLU A 69 13.23 16.54 -1.59
CA GLU A 69 12.14 15.67 -1.16
C GLU A 69 12.10 15.52 0.36
N VAL A 70 13.27 15.31 1.00
CA VAL A 70 13.37 15.22 2.47
C VAL A 70 12.88 16.50 3.12
N GLU A 71 13.24 17.67 2.58
CA GLU A 71 12.73 18.95 3.07
C GLU A 71 11.21 19.08 2.89
N SER A 72 10.67 18.66 1.74
CA SER A 72 9.22 18.63 1.51
C SER A 72 8.50 17.71 2.51
N TYR A 73 9.09 16.55 2.83
CA TYR A 73 8.55 15.65 3.85
C TYR A 73 8.63 16.24 5.25
N ARG A 74 9.64 17.05 5.56
CA ARG A 74 9.74 17.74 6.85
C ARG A 74 8.56 18.68 7.06
N GLN A 75 8.23 19.47 6.03
CA GLN A 75 7.07 20.36 6.04
C GLN A 75 5.76 19.56 6.11
N LEU A 76 5.67 18.44 5.39
CA LEU A 76 4.50 17.56 5.44
C LEU A 76 4.29 16.91 6.81
N VAL A 77 5.36 16.53 7.51
CA VAL A 77 5.26 15.98 8.88
C VAL A 77 4.68 17.03 9.83
N TYR A 78 5.16 18.27 9.74
CA TYR A 78 4.60 19.38 10.52
C TYR A 78 3.12 19.63 10.20
N ASP A 79 2.76 19.64 8.92
CA ASP A 79 1.39 19.76 8.44
C ASP A 79 0.49 18.64 9.00
N ASN A 80 0.97 17.40 8.97
CA ASN A 80 0.25 16.24 9.48
C ASN A 80 -0.03 16.33 10.99
N ILE A 81 0.90 16.87 11.78
CA ILE A 81 0.73 17.05 13.22
C ILE A 81 -0.30 18.15 13.48
N THR A 82 -0.08 19.32 12.90
CA THR A 82 -0.89 20.52 13.16
C THR A 82 -2.29 20.40 12.58
N ARG A 83 -2.41 20.15 11.28
CA ARG A 83 -3.72 20.01 10.62
C ARG A 83 -4.42 18.71 11.02
N GLY A 84 -3.67 17.66 11.33
CA GLY A 84 -4.26 16.42 11.81
C GLY A 84 -4.88 16.55 13.20
N LEU A 85 -4.21 17.25 14.12
CA LEU A 85 -4.82 17.58 15.42
C LEU A 85 -6.01 18.52 15.26
N LYS A 86 -5.87 19.58 14.44
CA LYS A 86 -6.99 20.47 14.14
C LYS A 86 -8.21 19.71 13.63
N TYR A 87 -8.03 18.81 12.67
CA TYR A 87 -9.11 17.97 12.15
C TYR A 87 -9.78 17.12 13.24
N MET A 88 -9.00 16.61 14.19
CA MET A 88 -9.53 15.90 15.34
C MET A 88 -10.31 16.82 16.29
N LEU A 89 -9.83 18.03 16.55
CA LEU A 89 -10.53 19.04 17.35
C LEU A 89 -11.86 19.44 16.69
N ASP A 90 -11.89 19.63 15.37
CA ASP A 90 -13.12 19.92 14.63
C ASP A 90 -14.12 18.76 14.75
N ALA A 91 -13.64 17.51 14.66
CA ALA A 91 -14.48 16.32 14.82
C ALA A 91 -15.05 16.15 16.24
N MET A 92 -14.39 16.72 17.26
CA MET A 92 -14.89 16.68 18.64
C MET A 92 -16.21 17.44 18.80
N GLU A 93 -16.47 18.46 17.97
CA GLU A 93 -17.73 19.20 18.00
C GLU A 93 -18.92 18.29 17.68
N ASP A 94 -18.81 17.47 16.63
CA ASP A 94 -19.81 16.46 16.24
C ASP A 94 -19.97 15.36 17.31
N MET A 95 -18.90 15.09 18.06
CA MET A 95 -18.88 14.09 19.14
C MET A 95 -19.41 14.62 20.48
N GLU A 96 -19.76 15.91 20.54
CA GLU A 96 -20.13 16.65 21.75
C GLU A 96 -19.05 16.61 22.85
N LEU A 97 -17.78 16.56 22.43
CA LEU A 97 -16.62 16.55 23.32
C LEU A 97 -16.01 17.94 23.41
N LYS A 98 -15.58 18.33 24.62
CA LYS A 98 -14.91 19.61 24.87
C LYS A 98 -13.60 19.38 25.59
N VAL A 99 -12.57 20.08 25.11
CA VAL A 99 -11.26 20.16 25.75
C VAL A 99 -11.41 20.74 27.16
N SER A 100 -10.54 20.33 28.08
CA SER A 100 -10.55 20.87 29.44
C SER A 100 -10.27 22.38 29.46
N VAL A 101 -10.81 23.08 30.47
CA VAL A 101 -10.69 24.55 30.60
C VAL A 101 -9.22 24.98 30.64
N ASP A 102 -8.35 24.17 31.25
CA ASP A 102 -6.92 24.43 31.35
C ASP A 102 -6.22 24.42 29.98
N ASN A 103 -6.80 23.77 28.98
CA ASN A 103 -6.25 23.61 27.63
C ASN A 103 -6.95 24.52 26.58
N GLU A 104 -7.96 25.30 26.96
CA GLU A 104 -8.70 26.15 26.01
C GLU A 104 -7.80 27.20 25.33
N GLU A 105 -6.80 27.73 26.06
CA GLU A 105 -5.86 28.71 25.50
C GLU A 105 -4.97 28.11 24.39
N HIS A 106 -4.73 26.80 24.41
CA HIS A 106 -3.92 26.11 23.42
C HIS A 106 -4.63 25.91 22.08
N LEU A 107 -5.97 25.96 22.07
CA LEU A 107 -6.76 25.82 20.84
C LEU A 107 -6.41 26.91 19.82
N VAL A 108 -6.25 28.15 20.28
CA VAL A 108 -5.93 29.30 19.41
C VAL A 108 -4.56 29.14 18.74
N ALA A 109 -3.60 28.51 19.43
CA ALA A 109 -2.27 28.28 18.90
C ALA A 109 -2.30 27.27 17.74
N VAL A 110 -3.02 26.16 17.91
CA VAL A 110 -3.17 25.13 16.85
C VAL A 110 -4.01 25.64 15.69
N GLU A 111 -5.07 26.40 15.97
CA GLU A 111 -5.96 26.96 14.94
C GLU A 111 -5.22 27.92 14.00
N ASN A 112 -4.30 28.72 14.57
CA ASN A 112 -3.50 29.70 13.84
C ASN A 112 -2.12 29.18 13.40
N ALA A 113 -1.88 27.87 13.50
CA ALA A 113 -0.63 27.27 13.04
C ALA A 113 -0.45 27.55 11.53
N ARG A 114 0.61 28.30 11.20
CA ARG A 114 0.98 28.59 9.81
C ARG A 114 1.88 27.51 9.24
N ASP A 115 1.93 27.46 7.91
CA ASP A 115 2.92 26.64 7.20
C ASP A 115 4.34 27.16 7.48
N ILE A 116 5.30 26.23 7.50
CA ILE A 116 6.72 26.50 7.68
C ILE A 116 7.42 26.58 6.32
N ARG A 117 8.53 27.32 6.26
CA ARG A 117 9.34 27.48 5.04
C ARG A 117 10.51 26.51 4.98
N ASP A 118 11.18 26.47 3.83
CA ASP A 118 12.41 25.71 3.63
C ASP A 118 13.45 26.02 4.71
N GLY A 119 13.91 24.99 5.41
CA GLY A 119 14.93 25.08 6.47
C GLY A 119 14.46 25.73 7.77
N GLU A 120 13.20 26.16 7.88
CA GLU A 120 12.63 26.71 9.10
C GLU A 120 12.28 25.58 10.10
N PRO A 121 12.87 25.54 11.31
CA PRO A 121 12.54 24.51 12.31
C PRO A 121 11.07 24.61 12.74
N PHE A 122 10.56 23.56 13.40
CA PHE A 122 9.18 23.58 13.89
C PHE A 122 9.05 24.70 14.97
N PRO A 123 8.02 25.57 14.92
CA PRO A 123 7.92 26.70 15.82
C PRO A 123 7.71 26.23 17.27
N MET A 124 8.69 26.45 18.14
CA MET A 124 8.70 25.89 19.50
C MET A 124 7.51 26.37 20.34
N GLU A 125 6.90 27.51 20.00
CA GLU A 125 5.65 27.99 20.60
C GLU A 125 4.47 27.00 20.45
N LEU A 126 4.51 26.09 19.47
CA LEU A 126 3.47 25.06 19.28
C LEU A 126 3.75 23.77 20.03
N TYR A 127 4.95 23.56 20.56
CA TYR A 127 5.31 22.30 21.22
C TYR A 127 4.40 22.01 22.43
N GLU A 128 4.27 22.97 23.34
CA GLU A 128 3.44 22.81 24.54
C GLU A 128 1.94 22.71 24.21
N PRO A 129 1.36 23.60 23.38
CA PRO A 129 -0.03 23.46 22.94
C PRO A 129 -0.37 22.09 22.34
N LEU A 130 0.47 21.58 21.44
CA LEU A 130 0.26 20.27 20.81
C LEU A 130 0.32 19.14 21.85
N LYS A 131 1.31 19.19 22.75
CA LYS A 131 1.51 18.17 23.78
C LYS A 131 0.39 18.15 24.80
N ALA A 132 -0.02 19.32 25.29
CA ALA A 132 -1.09 19.48 26.27
C ALA A 132 -2.44 19.05 25.71
N LEU A 133 -2.78 19.47 24.47
CA LEU A 133 -4.01 19.05 23.81
C LEU A 133 -4.03 17.55 23.53
N TRP A 134 -2.94 16.96 23.05
CA TRP A 134 -2.90 15.51 22.85
C TRP A 134 -3.04 14.74 24.17
N GLY A 135 -2.53 15.28 25.27
CA GLY A 135 -2.70 14.69 26.60
C GLY A 135 -4.10 14.87 27.22
N ASP A 136 -4.96 15.69 26.61
CA ASP A 136 -6.30 15.99 27.12
C ASP A 136 -7.21 14.74 27.07
N THR A 137 -7.99 14.54 28.13
CA THR A 137 -8.87 13.36 28.26
C THR A 137 -9.97 13.33 27.19
N ALA A 138 -10.54 14.48 26.84
CA ALA A 138 -11.56 14.56 25.80
C ALA A 138 -10.97 14.31 24.42
N VAL A 139 -9.74 14.78 24.18
CA VAL A 139 -9.01 14.51 22.93
C VAL A 139 -8.68 13.02 22.80
N GLN A 140 -8.23 12.37 23.88
CA GLN A 140 -7.98 10.93 23.89
C GLN A 140 -9.27 10.11 23.70
N LEU A 141 -10.40 10.58 24.23
CA LEU A 141 -11.70 9.94 23.99
C LEU A 141 -12.15 10.10 22.53
N ALA A 142 -11.93 11.28 21.93
CA ALA A 142 -12.20 11.53 20.52
C ALA A 142 -11.35 10.62 19.61
N TRP A 143 -10.07 10.43 19.97
CA TRP A 143 -9.19 9.48 19.28
C TRP A 143 -9.72 8.05 19.30
N GLN A 144 -10.25 7.58 20.45
CA GLN A 144 -10.86 6.25 20.57
C GLN A 144 -12.11 6.10 19.67
N ARG A 145 -12.84 7.21 19.45
CA ARG A 145 -13.99 7.32 18.54
C ARG A 145 -13.59 7.75 17.12
N GLY A 146 -12.30 7.73 16.80
CA GLY A 146 -11.78 8.27 15.54
C GLY A 146 -12.31 7.57 14.28
N ASN A 147 -12.91 6.38 14.43
CA ASN A 147 -13.57 5.65 13.35
C ASN A 147 -14.83 6.36 12.83
N GLU A 148 -15.50 7.17 13.66
CA GLU A 148 -16.70 7.95 13.31
C GLU A 148 -16.39 9.12 12.36
N ALA A 149 -15.14 9.63 12.38
CA ALA A 149 -14.74 10.86 11.70
C ALA A 149 -13.50 10.71 10.80
N ALA A 150 -13.07 9.48 10.47
CA ALA A 150 -11.89 9.23 9.63
C ALA A 150 -10.61 9.96 10.10
N ILE A 151 -10.38 9.99 11.42
CA ILE A 151 -9.22 10.65 12.03
C ILE A 151 -7.91 10.01 11.52
N PRO A 152 -6.87 10.80 11.14
CA PRO A 152 -5.61 10.26 10.64
C PRO A 152 -4.89 9.36 11.65
N GLU A 153 -4.69 8.09 11.29
CA GLU A 153 -4.12 7.07 12.19
C GLU A 153 -2.64 7.32 12.53
N ASN A 154 -1.92 8.09 11.71
CA ASN A 154 -0.50 8.42 11.89
C ASN A 154 -0.24 9.46 12.99
N LEU A 155 -1.28 10.08 13.56
CA LEU A 155 -1.12 11.02 14.68
C LEU A 155 -0.46 10.36 15.87
N LEU A 156 -0.87 9.13 16.25
CA LEU A 156 -0.27 8.41 17.37
C LEU A 156 1.26 8.27 17.24
N TYR A 157 1.74 7.98 16.02
CA TYR A 157 3.17 7.90 15.74
C TYR A 157 3.87 9.26 15.95
N PHE A 158 3.36 10.34 15.34
CA PHE A 158 4.01 11.64 15.42
C PHE A 158 3.92 12.28 16.80
N PHE A 159 2.78 12.16 17.48
CA PHE A 159 2.60 12.70 18.82
C PHE A 159 3.48 11.99 19.87
N SER A 160 3.76 10.69 19.68
CA SER A 160 4.73 9.97 20.50
C SER A 160 6.18 10.44 20.30
N ALA A 161 6.46 11.15 19.20
CA ALA A 161 7.79 11.58 18.79
C ALA A 161 8.00 13.10 18.85
N LEU A 162 7.08 13.88 19.42
CA LEU A 162 7.14 15.36 19.43
C LEU A 162 8.51 15.90 19.86
N ASP A 163 9.09 15.36 20.93
CA ASP A 163 10.39 15.79 21.45
C ASP A 163 11.50 15.73 20.38
N ARG A 164 11.52 14.64 19.60
CA ARG A 164 12.48 14.46 18.50
C ARG A 164 12.16 15.34 17.31
N LEU A 165 10.87 15.55 17.01
CA LEU A 165 10.41 16.31 15.85
C LEU A 165 10.62 17.82 16.03
N PHE A 166 10.57 18.32 17.26
CA PHE A 166 10.80 19.73 17.60
C PHE A 166 12.28 20.07 17.87
N ASP A 167 13.18 19.09 17.76
CA ASP A 167 14.62 19.38 17.78
C ASP A 167 15.00 20.29 16.60
N ILE A 168 15.81 21.32 16.85
CA ILE A 168 16.19 22.31 15.83
C ILE A 168 16.97 21.67 14.66
N ALA A 169 17.68 20.57 14.92
CA ALA A 169 18.43 19.81 13.92
C ALA A 169 17.61 18.66 13.32
N TYR A 170 16.30 18.58 13.60
CA TYR A 170 15.42 17.53 13.08
C TYR A 170 15.50 17.41 11.56
N LYS A 171 15.74 16.18 11.12
CA LYS A 171 15.59 15.76 9.72
C LYS A 171 14.69 14.53 9.70
N PRO A 172 13.72 14.45 8.76
CA PRO A 172 12.85 13.29 8.63
C PRO A 172 13.67 12.01 8.49
N THR A 173 13.35 11.05 9.34
CA THR A 173 13.81 9.67 9.18
C THR A 173 13.03 9.00 8.06
N GLU A 174 13.53 7.86 7.56
CA GLU A 174 12.78 7.04 6.60
C GLU A 174 11.40 6.65 7.14
N GLN A 175 11.29 6.39 8.46
CA GLN A 175 10.02 6.09 9.09
C GLN A 175 9.07 7.29 9.10
N ASP A 176 9.55 8.51 9.33
CA ASP A 176 8.74 9.72 9.25
C ASP A 176 8.21 9.93 7.83
N ILE A 177 9.04 9.67 6.82
CA ILE A 177 8.66 9.75 5.41
C ILE A 177 7.57 8.72 5.10
N VAL A 178 7.74 7.46 5.52
CA VAL A 178 6.75 6.38 5.32
C VAL A 178 5.42 6.69 6.02
N GLN A 179 5.46 7.23 7.24
CA GLN A 179 4.29 7.58 8.05
C GLN A 179 3.60 8.87 7.60
N SER A 180 4.29 9.75 6.88
CA SER A 180 3.71 10.99 6.39
C SER A 180 2.59 10.72 5.36
N ARG A 181 1.51 11.48 5.49
CA ARG A 181 0.29 11.38 4.71
C ARG A 181 0.11 12.64 3.89
N ALA A 182 0.10 12.48 2.57
CA ALA A 182 -0.35 13.51 1.64
C ALA A 182 -1.52 12.97 0.82
N ARG A 183 -2.48 13.83 0.50
CA ARG A 183 -3.54 13.48 -0.44
C ARG A 183 -2.94 13.38 -1.83
N THR A 184 -2.88 12.16 -2.39
CA THR A 184 -2.46 11.94 -3.78
C THR A 184 -3.52 12.48 -4.74
N ILE A 185 -3.12 13.45 -5.57
CA ILE A 185 -3.95 14.04 -6.62
C ILE A 185 -3.33 13.69 -7.97
N GLY A 186 -4.15 13.20 -8.90
CA GLY A 186 -3.69 12.80 -10.22
C GLY A 186 -2.97 11.46 -10.24
N ILE A 187 -1.97 11.36 -11.11
CA ILE A 187 -1.22 10.15 -11.43
C ILE A 187 0.26 10.47 -11.24
N THR A 188 0.97 9.62 -10.49
CA THR A 188 2.41 9.73 -10.28
C THR A 188 3.07 8.44 -10.74
N GLU A 189 4.13 8.59 -11.52
CA GLU A 189 4.88 7.48 -12.09
C GLU A 189 6.28 7.45 -11.47
N THR A 190 6.75 6.27 -11.09
CA THR A 190 8.09 6.09 -10.53
C THR A 190 8.75 4.90 -11.20
N MET A 191 9.93 5.14 -11.79
CA MET A 191 10.71 4.11 -12.45
C MET A 191 11.74 3.53 -11.49
N PHE A 192 11.68 2.21 -11.30
CA PHE A 192 12.65 1.43 -10.57
C PHE A 192 13.52 0.68 -11.55
N HIS A 193 14.82 0.92 -11.47
CA HIS A 193 15.82 0.30 -12.34
C HIS A 193 16.36 -0.98 -11.70
N ASN A 194 16.64 -1.98 -12.53
CA ASN A 194 17.29 -3.24 -12.12
C ASN A 194 16.55 -4.05 -11.03
N VAL A 195 15.21 -4.03 -11.01
CA VAL A 195 14.42 -4.93 -10.14
C VAL A 195 14.44 -6.33 -10.74
N ASN A 196 15.26 -7.23 -10.20
CA ASN A 196 15.50 -8.58 -10.74
C ASN A 196 15.85 -8.57 -12.23
N ASN A 197 16.77 -7.69 -12.65
CA ASN A 197 17.18 -7.47 -14.04
C ASN A 197 16.07 -6.97 -14.98
N HIS A 198 14.99 -6.40 -14.45
CA HIS A 198 13.94 -5.75 -15.23
C HIS A 198 13.78 -4.28 -14.83
N GLU A 199 13.23 -3.49 -15.74
CA GLU A 199 12.76 -2.14 -15.46
C GLU A 199 11.33 -2.24 -14.95
N MET A 200 11.02 -1.58 -13.84
CA MET A 200 9.69 -1.57 -13.25
C MET A 200 9.15 -0.14 -13.13
N LEU A 201 8.06 0.14 -13.83
CA LEU A 201 7.27 1.35 -13.70
C LEU A 201 6.13 1.11 -12.73
N MET A 202 6.16 1.76 -11.56
CA MET A 202 5.02 1.79 -10.65
C MET A 202 4.22 3.07 -10.87
N VAL A 203 2.90 2.91 -10.98
CA VAL A 203 1.96 4.02 -11.18
C VAL A 203 1.07 4.13 -9.94
N ASP A 204 1.22 5.22 -9.19
CA ASP A 204 0.34 5.58 -8.06
C ASP A 204 -0.74 6.54 -8.53
N VAL A 205 -1.98 6.25 -8.14
CA VAL A 205 -3.16 7.07 -8.50
C VAL A 205 -3.96 7.43 -7.26
N GLY A 206 -4.57 8.62 -7.27
CA GLY A 206 -5.45 9.05 -6.18
C GLY A 206 -6.59 8.07 -5.93
N GLY A 207 -6.77 7.64 -4.67
CA GLY A 207 -7.80 6.64 -4.29
C GLY A 207 -9.19 7.19 -3.99
N GLN A 208 -9.27 8.50 -3.78
CA GLN A 208 -10.48 9.22 -3.41
C GLN A 208 -11.48 9.27 -4.56
N LYS A 209 -12.78 9.36 -4.25
CA LYS A 209 -13.88 9.33 -5.23
C LYS A 209 -13.67 10.35 -6.35
N SER A 210 -13.18 11.56 -6.03
CA SER A 210 -12.88 12.60 -7.04
C SER A 210 -11.80 12.22 -8.04
N GLU A 211 -10.85 11.37 -7.64
CA GLU A 211 -9.66 11.02 -8.42
C GLU A 211 -9.87 9.79 -9.31
N ARG A 212 -10.84 8.93 -8.99
CA ARG A 212 -11.07 7.64 -9.67
C ARG A 212 -11.34 7.75 -11.16
N ARG A 213 -11.95 8.86 -11.62
CA ARG A 213 -12.19 9.10 -13.07
C ARG A 213 -10.88 9.16 -13.87
N LYS A 214 -9.77 9.52 -13.23
CA LYS A 214 -8.45 9.62 -13.88
C LYS A 214 -7.79 8.25 -14.09
N TRP A 215 -8.25 7.20 -13.40
CA TRP A 215 -7.63 5.87 -13.44
C TRP A 215 -7.58 5.28 -14.85
N ILE A 216 -8.61 5.50 -15.66
CA ILE A 216 -8.68 4.96 -17.02
C ILE A 216 -7.48 5.37 -17.90
N HIS A 217 -6.84 6.52 -17.60
CA HIS A 217 -5.70 7.02 -18.35
C HIS A 217 -4.41 6.21 -18.15
N CYS A 218 -4.36 5.31 -17.18
CA CYS A 218 -3.18 4.48 -16.91
C CYS A 218 -3.40 2.97 -17.16
N PHE A 219 -4.56 2.57 -17.69
CA PHE A 219 -4.94 1.16 -17.84
C PHE A 219 -4.29 0.45 -19.05
N GLN A 220 -3.67 1.20 -19.95
CA GLN A 220 -2.97 0.62 -21.10
C GLN A 220 -1.67 -0.08 -20.66
N ASP A 221 -1.43 -1.26 -21.23
CA ASP A 221 -0.21 -2.07 -21.10
C ASP A 221 0.20 -2.33 -19.64
N VAL A 222 -0.79 -2.50 -18.75
CA VAL A 222 -0.55 -2.85 -17.35
C VAL A 222 -0.21 -4.34 -17.23
N THR A 223 1.00 -4.63 -16.77
CA THR A 223 1.51 -5.98 -16.51
C THR A 223 0.81 -6.60 -15.30
N ALA A 224 0.71 -5.85 -14.20
CA ALA A 224 0.07 -6.30 -12.97
C ALA A 224 -0.62 -5.15 -12.23
N ILE A 225 -1.70 -5.48 -11.52
CA ILE A 225 -2.36 -4.59 -10.57
C ILE A 225 -1.97 -5.01 -9.17
N LEU A 226 -1.51 -4.04 -8.38
CA LEU A 226 -1.43 -4.17 -6.94
C LEU A 226 -2.61 -3.41 -6.33
N PHE A 227 -3.62 -4.15 -5.88
CA PHE A 227 -4.82 -3.60 -5.28
C PHE A 227 -4.67 -3.58 -3.76
N LEU A 228 -4.80 -2.42 -3.13
CA LEU A 228 -4.63 -2.24 -1.70
C LEU A 228 -5.97 -1.96 -1.02
N VAL A 229 -6.20 -2.66 0.08
CA VAL A 229 -7.35 -2.52 0.97
C VAL A 229 -6.84 -2.26 2.38
N SER A 230 -7.41 -1.26 3.07
CA SER A 230 -7.20 -1.06 4.50
C SER A 230 -8.03 -2.06 5.28
N LEU A 231 -7.40 -2.98 6.03
CA LEU A 231 -8.13 -3.86 6.95
C LEU A 231 -8.76 -3.07 8.09
N SER A 232 -8.07 -2.05 8.62
CA SER A 232 -8.60 -1.18 9.67
C SER A 232 -9.80 -0.34 9.24
N GLY A 233 -10.13 -0.34 7.94
CA GLY A 233 -11.28 0.36 7.36
C GLY A 233 -12.64 -0.33 7.54
N TYR A 234 -12.71 -1.47 8.23
CA TYR A 234 -13.98 -2.18 8.41
C TYR A 234 -14.98 -1.42 9.28
N ASP A 235 -14.52 -0.59 10.21
CA ASP A 235 -15.34 0.23 11.11
C ASP A 235 -15.25 1.73 10.84
N GLN A 236 -14.54 2.13 9.77
CA GLN A 236 -14.27 3.53 9.43
C GLN A 236 -15.19 4.07 8.33
N CYS A 237 -15.52 5.34 8.44
CA CYS A 237 -16.12 6.10 7.36
C CYS A 237 -15.08 6.60 6.34
N LEU A 238 -15.55 7.12 5.20
CA LEU A 238 -14.69 7.79 4.22
C LEU A 238 -14.50 9.26 4.61
N VAL A 239 -13.31 9.81 4.34
CA VAL A 239 -13.02 11.25 4.51
C VAL A 239 -13.98 12.14 3.72
N GLU A 240 -14.41 11.69 2.54
CA GLU A 240 -15.29 12.44 1.64
C GLU A 240 -16.78 12.24 1.95
N ASP A 241 -17.13 11.24 2.78
CA ASP A 241 -18.49 10.75 2.97
C ASP A 241 -18.59 9.96 4.29
N LYS A 242 -19.04 10.66 5.35
CA LYS A 242 -19.11 10.11 6.72
C LYS A 242 -20.09 8.95 6.86
N ASP A 243 -21.07 8.83 5.96
CA ASP A 243 -22.07 7.76 5.99
C ASP A 243 -21.63 6.49 5.25
N ALA A 244 -20.53 6.55 4.49
CA ALA A 244 -20.03 5.45 3.70
C ALA A 244 -18.90 4.70 4.41
N ASN A 245 -19.03 3.37 4.53
CA ASN A 245 -18.00 2.51 5.10
C ASN A 245 -16.82 2.28 4.14
N GLN A 246 -15.58 2.45 4.63
CA GLN A 246 -14.37 2.37 3.82
C GLN A 246 -14.13 0.96 3.23
N MET A 247 -14.36 -0.10 4.00
CA MET A 247 -14.19 -1.48 3.53
C MET A 247 -15.24 -1.87 2.47
N GLN A 248 -16.49 -1.42 2.61
CA GLN A 248 -17.53 -1.64 1.60
C GLN A 248 -17.23 -0.90 0.29
N ASP A 249 -16.73 0.34 0.37
CA ASP A 249 -16.24 1.08 -0.81
C ASP A 249 -15.09 0.33 -1.48
N ALA A 250 -14.13 -0.19 -0.71
CA ALA A 250 -13.04 -1.03 -1.23
C ALA A 250 -13.55 -2.30 -1.93
N MET A 251 -14.55 -3.00 -1.37
CA MET A 251 -15.19 -4.15 -2.00
C MET A 251 -15.88 -3.78 -3.32
N THR A 252 -16.54 -2.63 -3.37
CA THR A 252 -17.22 -2.12 -4.58
C THR A 252 -16.21 -1.82 -5.70
N ILE A 253 -15.11 -1.15 -5.36
CA ILE A 253 -14.03 -0.90 -6.32
C ILE A 253 -13.42 -2.23 -6.80
N TRP A 254 -13.11 -3.14 -5.88
CA TRP A 254 -12.54 -4.44 -6.20
C TRP A 254 -13.40 -5.23 -7.18
N ASP A 255 -14.72 -5.27 -6.96
CA ASP A 255 -15.67 -5.92 -7.84
C ASP A 255 -15.63 -5.32 -9.26
N SER A 256 -15.62 -3.99 -9.37
CA SER A 256 -15.48 -3.29 -10.66
C SER A 256 -14.17 -3.61 -11.38
N ILE A 257 -13.04 -3.65 -10.66
CA ILE A 257 -11.73 -4.01 -11.24
C ILE A 257 -11.71 -5.46 -11.72
N CYS A 258 -12.28 -6.40 -10.95
CA CYS A 258 -12.34 -7.80 -11.32
C CYS A 258 -13.13 -8.04 -12.62
N HIS A 259 -14.24 -7.32 -12.79
CA HIS A 259 -15.12 -7.38 -13.97
C HIS A 259 -14.65 -6.52 -15.16
N SER A 260 -13.63 -5.67 -14.97
CA SER A 260 -13.16 -4.76 -16.02
C SER A 260 -12.55 -5.52 -17.20
N GLN A 261 -12.99 -5.16 -18.42
CA GLN A 261 -12.48 -5.74 -19.66
C GLN A 261 -11.00 -5.38 -19.90
N TRP A 262 -10.57 -4.20 -19.44
CA TRP A 262 -9.18 -3.74 -19.53
C TRP A 262 -8.21 -4.70 -18.83
N PHE A 263 -8.67 -5.35 -17.77
CA PHE A 263 -7.82 -6.18 -16.91
C PHE A 263 -8.05 -7.66 -17.08
N ARG A 264 -8.82 -8.08 -18.09
CA ARG A 264 -9.12 -9.49 -18.32
C ARG A 264 -7.86 -10.33 -18.40
N GLN A 265 -6.80 -9.76 -18.98
CA GLN A 265 -5.50 -10.42 -19.12
C GLN A 265 -4.45 -10.06 -18.06
N THR A 266 -4.73 -9.06 -17.21
CA THR A 266 -3.80 -8.55 -16.20
C THR A 266 -3.82 -9.41 -14.94
N ALA A 267 -2.64 -9.63 -14.35
CA ALA A 267 -2.51 -10.27 -13.04
C ALA A 267 -2.90 -9.30 -11.93
N ILE A 268 -3.58 -9.79 -10.89
CA ILE A 268 -4.09 -8.95 -9.80
C ILE A 268 -3.59 -9.53 -8.48
N ILE A 269 -2.87 -8.71 -7.73
CA ILE A 269 -2.37 -9.00 -6.39
C ILE A 269 -3.15 -8.12 -5.43
N LEU A 270 -3.73 -8.72 -4.39
CA LEU A 270 -4.51 -8.04 -3.37
C LEU A 270 -3.71 -7.96 -2.07
N PHE A 271 -3.47 -6.73 -1.61
CA PHE A 271 -2.90 -6.45 -0.30
C PHE A 271 -4.00 -6.05 0.68
N LEU A 272 -4.17 -6.85 1.72
CA LEU A 272 -4.94 -6.53 2.90
C LEU A 272 -4.00 -5.87 3.91
N ASN A 273 -3.88 -4.54 3.78
CA ASN A 273 -2.91 -3.69 4.46
C ASN A 273 -3.44 -3.20 5.83
N LYS A 274 -2.59 -2.50 6.60
CA LYS A 274 -2.90 -1.96 7.94
C LYS A 274 -3.33 -3.03 8.93
N ASN A 275 -2.69 -4.19 8.83
CA ASN A 275 -3.01 -5.36 9.62
C ASN A 275 -2.69 -5.20 11.12
N ASP A 276 -1.68 -4.40 11.43
CA ASP A 276 -1.31 -3.94 12.77
C ASP A 276 -2.43 -3.15 13.43
N LEU A 277 -3.00 -2.18 12.72
CA LEU A 277 -4.13 -1.38 13.23
C LEU A 277 -5.40 -2.21 13.35
N PHE A 278 -5.61 -3.14 12.41
CA PHE A 278 -6.70 -4.10 12.48
C PHE A 278 -6.60 -4.99 13.73
N GLU A 279 -5.41 -5.54 14.03
CA GLU A 279 -5.16 -6.32 15.26
C GLU A 279 -5.53 -5.57 16.53
N ASN A 280 -5.19 -4.28 16.59
CA ASN A 280 -5.45 -3.45 17.76
C ASN A 280 -6.94 -3.13 17.94
N LYS A 281 -7.71 -3.01 16.85
CA LYS A 281 -9.14 -2.64 16.89
C LYS A 281 -10.08 -3.79 17.19
N ILE A 282 -9.78 -4.98 16.69
CA ILE A 282 -10.68 -6.15 16.79
C ILE A 282 -11.14 -6.49 18.23
N PRO A 283 -10.30 -6.33 19.28
CA PRO A 283 -10.75 -6.54 20.66
C PRO A 283 -11.81 -5.55 21.15
N THR A 284 -11.87 -4.33 20.60
CA THR A 284 -12.73 -3.23 21.09
C THR A 284 -13.86 -2.86 20.12
N SER A 285 -13.74 -3.19 18.84
CA SER A 285 -14.69 -2.87 17.77
C SER A 285 -15.05 -4.16 17.03
N ASP A 286 -16.21 -4.75 17.34
CA ASP A 286 -16.62 -6.03 16.75
C ASP A 286 -17.01 -5.86 15.27
N VAL A 287 -16.50 -6.75 14.42
CA VAL A 287 -16.79 -6.80 12.98
C VAL A 287 -18.28 -7.01 12.72
N CYS A 288 -18.98 -7.79 13.55
CA CYS A 288 -20.42 -8.06 13.42
C CYS A 288 -21.28 -6.79 13.38
N ASN A 289 -20.84 -5.71 14.05
CA ASN A 289 -21.57 -4.44 14.11
C ASN A 289 -21.62 -3.74 12.75
N PHE A 290 -20.64 -3.98 11.89
CA PHE A 290 -20.50 -3.36 10.56
C PHE A 290 -20.75 -4.34 9.42
N PHE A 291 -20.51 -5.63 9.67
CA PHE A 291 -20.70 -6.74 8.75
C PHE A 291 -21.52 -7.85 9.43
N PRO A 292 -22.86 -7.74 9.43
CA PRO A 292 -23.73 -8.67 10.17
C PRO A 292 -23.68 -10.13 9.69
N ASP A 293 -23.12 -10.40 8.51
CA ASP A 293 -22.89 -11.75 8.00
C ASP A 293 -21.57 -12.39 8.48
N PHE A 294 -20.83 -11.72 9.37
CA PHE A 294 -19.70 -12.31 10.06
C PHE A 294 -20.18 -13.23 11.19
N GLU A 295 -19.83 -14.52 11.10
CA GLU A 295 -20.22 -15.55 12.09
C GLU A 295 -19.04 -15.97 13.00
N GLY A 296 -17.93 -15.22 12.98
CA GLY A 296 -16.75 -15.55 13.79
C GLY A 296 -16.88 -15.09 15.24
N PRO A 297 -16.04 -15.59 16.16
CA PRO A 297 -16.03 -15.14 17.54
C PRO A 297 -15.63 -13.66 17.66
N THR A 298 -16.28 -12.93 18.56
CA THR A 298 -15.89 -11.55 18.94
C THR A 298 -14.43 -11.53 19.39
N GLY A 299 -13.66 -10.55 18.89
CA GLY A 299 -12.24 -10.39 19.23
C GLY A 299 -11.28 -11.37 18.52
N ASP A 300 -11.77 -12.31 17.69
CA ASP A 300 -10.89 -13.23 16.95
C ASP A 300 -10.37 -12.58 15.65
N VAL A 301 -9.15 -12.04 15.73
CA VAL A 301 -8.43 -11.43 14.61
C VAL A 301 -8.29 -12.39 13.44
N LYS A 302 -8.01 -13.68 13.68
CA LYS A 302 -7.78 -14.65 12.61
C LYS A 302 -9.09 -14.94 11.88
N ALA A 303 -10.17 -15.18 12.62
CA ALA A 303 -11.49 -15.38 12.03
C ALA A 303 -11.91 -14.17 11.17
N ALA A 304 -11.67 -12.95 11.66
CA ALA A 304 -11.98 -11.72 10.96
C ALA A 304 -11.12 -11.51 9.69
N ARG A 305 -9.82 -11.79 9.74
CA ARG A 305 -8.94 -11.80 8.55
C ARG A 305 -9.44 -12.76 7.49
N ASP A 306 -9.73 -13.99 7.90
CA ASP A 306 -10.16 -15.03 6.97
C ASP A 306 -11.55 -14.72 6.39
N TYR A 307 -12.42 -14.05 7.16
CA TYR A 307 -13.68 -13.50 6.66
C TYR A 307 -13.45 -12.51 5.51
N PHE A 308 -12.65 -11.46 5.71
CA PHE A 308 -12.39 -10.47 4.65
C PHE A 308 -11.68 -11.10 3.45
N LYS A 309 -10.69 -11.97 3.65
CA LYS A 309 -10.08 -12.76 2.57
C LYS A 309 -11.13 -13.48 1.73
N ARG A 310 -12.03 -14.23 2.37
CA ARG A 310 -13.10 -14.97 1.69
C ARG A 310 -14.06 -14.04 0.95
N ARG A 311 -14.39 -12.86 1.49
CA ARG A 311 -15.25 -11.87 0.83
C ARG A 311 -14.64 -11.39 -0.49
N PHE A 312 -13.39 -10.96 -0.47
CA PHE A 312 -12.68 -10.53 -1.69
C PHE A 312 -12.48 -11.67 -2.70
N GLN A 313 -12.16 -12.88 -2.24
CA GLN A 313 -12.09 -14.08 -3.09
C GLN A 313 -13.42 -14.38 -3.77
N LYS A 314 -14.53 -14.37 -3.02
CA LYS A 314 -15.87 -14.62 -3.56
C LYS A 314 -16.24 -13.61 -4.66
N LEU A 315 -15.94 -12.32 -4.46
CA LEU A 315 -16.20 -11.28 -5.47
C LEU A 315 -15.40 -11.54 -6.75
N ALA A 316 -14.12 -11.90 -6.63
CA ALA A 316 -13.31 -12.21 -7.78
C ALA A 316 -13.77 -13.48 -8.52
N LEU A 317 -14.16 -14.53 -7.79
CA LEU A 317 -14.69 -15.76 -8.38
C LEU A 317 -15.97 -15.50 -9.18
N LYS A 318 -16.86 -14.62 -8.69
CA LYS A 318 -18.07 -14.21 -9.43
C LYS A 318 -17.75 -13.55 -10.76
N ALA A 319 -16.64 -12.81 -10.85
CA ALA A 319 -16.15 -12.21 -12.09
C ALA A 319 -15.50 -13.22 -13.07
N GLY A 320 -15.57 -14.53 -12.79
CA GLY A 320 -14.94 -15.56 -13.62
C GLY A 320 -13.42 -15.63 -13.47
N ARG A 321 -12.85 -14.98 -12.46
CA ARG A 321 -11.41 -15.12 -12.12
C ARG A 321 -11.24 -16.43 -11.34
N SER A 322 -11.03 -17.57 -12.01
CA SER A 322 -10.79 -18.87 -11.35
C SER A 322 -9.70 -19.71 -12.05
N LYS A 323 -8.94 -20.47 -11.24
CA LYS A 323 -7.80 -21.41 -11.48
C LYS A 323 -6.69 -21.06 -12.50
N GLU A 324 -6.96 -20.37 -13.59
CA GLU A 324 -5.93 -20.00 -14.59
C GLU A 324 -5.20 -18.69 -14.25
N ARG A 325 -5.76 -17.88 -13.33
CA ARG A 325 -5.20 -16.60 -12.89
C ARG A 325 -5.32 -16.50 -11.38
N GLU A 326 -4.27 -16.89 -10.67
CA GLU A 326 -4.23 -16.79 -9.21
C GLU A 326 -4.29 -15.32 -8.79
N ILE A 327 -5.31 -14.96 -8.01
CA ILE A 327 -5.32 -13.72 -7.25
C ILE A 327 -4.53 -13.99 -5.98
N TYR A 328 -3.37 -13.35 -5.89
CA TYR A 328 -2.50 -13.50 -4.74
C TYR A 328 -2.96 -12.55 -3.65
N ILE A 329 -3.36 -13.09 -2.50
CA ILE A 329 -3.82 -12.29 -1.37
C ILE A 329 -2.76 -12.32 -0.28
N HIS A 330 -2.21 -11.16 0.02
CA HIS A 330 -1.23 -10.98 1.09
C HIS A 330 -1.81 -10.08 2.17
N ILE A 331 -1.57 -10.45 3.42
CA ILE A 331 -1.78 -9.54 4.55
C ILE A 331 -0.48 -8.76 4.73
N THR A 332 -0.58 -7.44 4.84
CA THR A 332 0.58 -6.57 4.90
C THR A 332 0.42 -5.49 5.98
N THR A 333 1.57 -5.02 6.45
CA THR A 333 1.70 -3.78 7.23
C THR A 333 2.69 -2.93 6.47
N ALA A 334 2.21 -1.97 5.67
CA ALA A 334 3.06 -1.17 4.79
C ALA A 334 4.07 -0.28 5.55
N THR A 335 3.87 -0.05 6.84
CA THR A 335 4.81 0.70 7.69
C THR A 335 5.96 -0.18 8.21
N ASP A 336 5.87 -1.50 8.07
CA ASP A 336 6.92 -2.47 8.42
C ASP A 336 7.74 -2.82 7.15
N THR A 337 8.94 -2.26 7.08
CA THR A 337 9.83 -2.43 5.93
C THR A 337 10.30 -3.87 5.75
N ASP A 338 10.52 -4.63 6.82
CA ASP A 338 11.05 -5.99 6.72
C ASP A 338 9.97 -6.98 6.29
N LEU A 339 8.77 -6.87 6.87
CA LEU A 339 7.60 -7.65 6.45
C LEU A 339 7.28 -7.36 4.98
N LEU A 340 7.23 -6.08 4.61
CA LEU A 340 6.92 -5.71 3.24
C LEU A 340 8.02 -6.14 2.28
N ARG A 341 9.31 -6.06 2.65
CA ARG A 341 10.41 -6.58 1.83
C ARG A 341 10.25 -8.08 1.56
N ALA A 342 9.83 -8.87 2.56
CA ALA A 342 9.57 -10.29 2.38
C ALA A 342 8.39 -10.55 1.43
N VAL A 343 7.29 -9.81 1.59
CA VAL A 343 6.11 -9.93 0.72
C VAL A 343 6.44 -9.49 -0.71
N MET A 344 7.16 -8.37 -0.88
CA MET A 344 7.57 -7.87 -2.19
C MET A 344 8.53 -8.84 -2.86
N LYS A 345 9.47 -9.47 -2.15
CA LYS A 345 10.30 -10.55 -2.74
C LYS A 345 9.48 -11.74 -3.22
N ALA A 346 8.42 -12.12 -2.51
CA ALA A 346 7.52 -13.20 -2.93
C ALA A 346 6.72 -12.79 -4.18
N VAL A 347 6.19 -11.57 -4.23
CA VAL A 347 5.52 -11.01 -5.41
C VAL A 347 6.50 -10.91 -6.59
N GLU A 348 7.71 -10.43 -6.33
CA GLU A 348 8.79 -10.26 -7.29
C GLU A 348 9.31 -11.60 -7.85
N GLY A 349 9.33 -12.66 -7.06
CA GLY A 349 9.78 -13.99 -7.48
C GLY A 349 8.66 -14.82 -8.14
N THR A 350 7.52 -14.95 -7.46
CA THR A 350 6.43 -15.82 -7.89
C THR A 350 5.65 -15.19 -9.04
N SER A 351 5.25 -13.93 -8.91
CA SER A 351 4.39 -13.29 -9.90
C SER A 351 5.16 -12.96 -11.19
N PHE A 352 6.40 -12.48 -11.15
CA PHE A 352 7.12 -12.16 -12.39
C PHE A 352 7.48 -13.38 -13.23
N ARG A 353 7.77 -14.53 -12.61
CA ARG A 353 8.04 -15.75 -13.37
C ARG A 353 6.81 -16.26 -14.13
N PHE A 354 5.61 -16.11 -13.58
CA PHE A 354 4.35 -16.51 -14.23
C PHE A 354 3.72 -15.41 -15.10
N ILE A 355 3.98 -14.13 -14.82
CA ILE A 355 3.42 -12.96 -15.53
C ILE A 355 4.28 -12.56 -16.74
N VAL A 356 5.62 -12.63 -16.64
CA VAL A 356 6.54 -12.26 -17.73
C VAL A 356 6.71 -13.39 -18.76
N PHE A 357 6.45 -14.65 -18.37
CA PHE A 357 6.50 -15.80 -19.28
C PHE A 357 5.15 -16.54 -19.32
N PRO A 358 4.12 -16.02 -20.02
CA PRO A 358 2.80 -16.63 -19.95
C PRO A 358 2.65 -17.90 -20.81
N VAL A 359 3.51 -18.17 -21.82
CA VAL A 359 3.18 -19.18 -22.85
C VAL A 359 4.34 -20.05 -23.40
N ALA A 360 5.63 -19.72 -23.25
CA ALA A 360 6.68 -20.46 -23.97
C ALA A 360 7.06 -21.84 -23.41
N CYS A 361 6.53 -22.26 -22.25
CA CYS A 361 6.90 -23.53 -21.60
C CYS A 361 5.72 -24.45 -21.27
N ARG A 362 4.55 -24.26 -21.90
CA ARG A 362 3.43 -25.23 -21.77
C ARG A 362 3.32 -26.21 -22.93
N SER A 363 4.06 -26.01 -24.02
CA SER A 363 4.00 -26.87 -25.22
C SER A 363 5.12 -27.90 -25.32
N ASP A 364 6.25 -27.74 -24.62
CA ASP A 364 7.34 -28.71 -24.65
C ASP A 364 7.44 -29.43 -23.30
N GLY A 365 6.88 -30.63 -23.25
CA GLY A 365 6.91 -31.56 -22.11
C GLY A 365 8.31 -32.10 -21.77
N LEU A 366 9.34 -31.26 -21.81
CA LEU A 366 10.75 -31.64 -21.68
C LEU A 366 11.45 -31.07 -20.44
N PHE A 367 10.80 -30.21 -19.65
CA PHE A 367 11.41 -29.66 -18.41
C PHE A 367 10.85 -30.23 -17.10
N ALA A 368 10.01 -31.28 -17.16
CA ALA A 368 9.50 -31.96 -15.96
C ALA A 368 10.51 -32.88 -15.25
N GLN A 369 11.78 -32.94 -15.69
CA GLN A 369 12.78 -33.84 -15.10
C GLN A 369 13.93 -33.17 -14.32
N SER A 370 14.02 -31.84 -14.28
CA SER A 370 15.08 -31.16 -13.52
C SER A 370 14.69 -30.70 -12.10
N GLU A 371 13.42 -30.79 -11.71
CA GLU A 371 12.95 -30.45 -10.34
C GLU A 371 12.88 -31.67 -9.40
N CYS A 372 13.95 -32.47 -9.37
CA CYS A 372 14.13 -33.50 -8.33
C CYS A 372 15.41 -33.30 -7.48
N LEU A 373 16.20 -32.24 -7.73
CA LEU A 373 17.51 -32.06 -7.09
C LEU A 373 17.66 -30.85 -6.14
N LEU A 374 16.58 -30.10 -5.86
CA LEU A 374 16.63 -28.97 -4.90
C LEU A 374 15.86 -29.22 -3.59
N SER A 375 15.37 -30.45 -3.34
CA SER A 375 14.78 -30.84 -2.05
C SER A 375 15.78 -31.45 -1.07
N GLN A 376 17.09 -31.44 -1.37
CA GLN A 376 18.12 -32.01 -0.49
C GLN A 376 19.33 -31.08 -0.29
N VAL A 377 19.14 -29.86 0.23
CA VAL A 377 20.25 -29.19 0.96
C VAL A 377 19.71 -28.37 2.14
N THR A 378 19.84 -28.98 3.33
CA THR A 378 19.94 -28.43 4.70
C THR A 378 18.77 -27.73 5.40
N PRO A 379 18.40 -28.17 6.63
CA PRO A 379 17.42 -27.52 7.49
C PRO A 379 18.07 -26.50 8.45
N PHE A 380 17.51 -25.28 8.52
CA PHE A 380 17.77 -24.36 9.63
C PHE A 380 16.97 -24.81 10.86
N ARG A 381 17.66 -25.30 11.89
CA ARG A 381 17.14 -25.48 13.25
C ARG A 381 18.09 -24.81 14.24
N GLN A 382 17.47 -24.13 15.20
CA GLN A 382 17.96 -23.75 16.54
C GLN A 382 18.81 -22.48 16.70
N ILE A 383 18.14 -21.43 17.19
CA ILE A 383 18.66 -20.59 18.29
C ILE A 383 17.52 -20.42 19.32
N CYS A 384 17.62 -21.12 20.46
CA CYS A 384 17.10 -20.71 21.77
C CYS A 384 17.61 -21.71 22.84
N PRO A 385 18.32 -21.29 23.89
CA PRO A 385 18.83 -22.17 24.94
C PRO A 385 17.96 -22.19 26.22
N PHE A 386 18.22 -23.20 27.07
CA PHE A 386 17.74 -23.42 28.46
C PHE A 386 16.36 -24.09 28.65
N TYR A 387 16.31 -25.40 28.92
CA TYR A 387 16.46 -26.00 30.26
C TYR A 387 16.52 -27.53 30.18
N SER A 388 17.12 -28.11 31.21
CA SER A 388 17.68 -29.45 31.35
C SER A 388 16.70 -30.59 31.69
N LEU A 389 16.98 -31.76 31.11
CA LEU A 389 17.05 -33.12 31.70
C LEU A 389 15.93 -33.60 32.66
N SER A 390 15.22 -34.66 32.28
CA SER A 390 15.48 -36.03 32.81
C SER A 390 14.62 -37.08 32.09
N ALA A 391 15.18 -38.28 31.94
CA ALA A 391 14.61 -39.43 31.27
C ALA A 391 14.21 -40.51 32.28
N SER A 392 13.10 -41.21 32.03
CA SER A 392 12.86 -42.63 32.42
C SER A 392 11.66 -43.13 31.59
N SER A 393 11.85 -43.97 30.58
CA SER A 393 11.92 -45.45 30.61
C SER A 393 10.66 -46.14 31.13
N THR A 394 9.81 -46.65 30.23
CA THR A 394 9.21 -47.98 30.41
C THR A 394 8.77 -48.59 29.08
N LEU A 395 9.30 -49.79 28.82
CA LEU A 395 8.86 -50.74 27.79
C LEU A 395 7.45 -51.28 28.12
N GLY A 396 6.72 -51.76 27.11
CA GLY A 396 5.55 -52.61 27.35
C GLY A 396 4.69 -52.98 26.14
N ALA A 397 5.15 -53.98 25.38
CA ALA A 397 4.38 -55.07 24.73
C ALA A 397 3.07 -54.79 23.96
N CYS A 398 3.18 -54.96 22.62
CA CYS A 398 2.46 -55.94 21.80
C CYS A 398 1.20 -56.63 22.39
N THR A 399 0.04 -56.48 21.73
CA THR A 399 -0.76 -57.63 21.22
C THR A 399 -1.86 -57.21 20.25
N GLN A 400 -2.05 -58.05 19.24
CA GLN A 400 -3.10 -58.06 18.22
C GLN A 400 -4.48 -58.44 18.81
N ARG A 401 -5.56 -57.89 18.23
CA ARG A 401 -6.77 -58.57 17.69
C ARG A 401 -7.83 -57.49 17.42
N ALA A 402 -8.19 -57.23 16.17
CA ALA A 402 -9.21 -57.95 15.39
C ALA A 402 -10.65 -57.65 15.87
N SER A 403 -11.23 -56.59 15.29
CA SER A 403 -12.56 -56.54 14.67
C SER A 403 -12.78 -55.15 14.11
#